data_AF-A0A418GLX9-F1
#
_entry.id   AF-A0A418GLX9-F1
#
_cell.length_a   1.000
_cell.length_b   1.000
_cell.length_c   1.000
_cell.angle_alpha   90.00
_cell.angle_beta   90.00
_cell.angle_gamma   90.00
#
_symmetry.space_group_name_H-M   'P 1'
#
loop_
_entity.id
_entity.type
_entity.pdbx_description
1 polymer ?
#
loop_
_entity_poly.entity_id
_entity_poly.type
_entity_poly.pdbx_seq_one_letter_code
_entity_poly.pdbx_strand_id
1 'polypeptide(L)'
;MVNAIFCAHGKLACAMLESVQMVYGDARVEAVEFVPGENAGDIVAKLEKLVSIHNHDEWLIAVDLQCGSPWNAAAMLAMRNPRLRVISGLSLPLALELVDNQDSMNVDEL
;
A
#
# COMPACT_ATOMS: atom_id res chain seq x y z
N MET A 1 15.07 2.41 -1.68
CA MET A 1 14.30 1.37 -2.37
C MET A 1 13.18 0.95 -1.45
N VAL A 2 11.95 1.27 -1.86
CA VAL A 2 10.74 1.16 -1.04
C VAL A 2 9.81 0.16 -1.72
N ASN A 3 9.23 -0.76 -0.96
CA ASN A 3 8.15 -1.62 -1.45
C ASN A 3 6.80 -0.91 -1.24
N ALA A 4 5.88 -1.04 -2.19
CA ALA A 4 4.58 -0.39 -2.08
C ALA A 4 3.42 -1.38 -1.98
N ILE A 5 2.40 -0.99 -1.22
CA ILE A 5 1.11 -1.70 -1.14
C ILE A 5 -0.02 -0.71 -1.41
N PHE A 6 -0.90 -1.04 -2.34
CA PHE A 6 -2.18 -0.36 -2.49
C PHE A 6 -3.23 -1.08 -1.66
N CYS A 7 -3.94 -0.38 -0.77
CA CYS A 7 -4.96 -1.00 0.09
C CYS A 7 -6.24 -0.17 0.08
N ALA A 8 -7.35 -0.74 -0.37
CA ALA A 8 -8.58 0.03 -0.59
C ALA A 8 -9.85 -0.80 -0.44
N HIS A 9 -11.00 -0.12 -0.33
CA HIS A 9 -12.31 -0.75 -0.35
C HIS A 9 -12.62 -1.38 -1.72
N GLY A 10 -13.20 -2.58 -1.69
CA GLY A 10 -13.52 -3.35 -2.89
C GLY A 10 -12.28 -3.61 -3.75
N LYS A 11 -12.45 -3.47 -5.06
CA LYS A 11 -11.41 -3.78 -6.06
C LYS A 11 -10.54 -2.57 -6.46
N LEU A 12 -10.66 -1.45 -5.76
CA LEU A 12 -10.00 -0.20 -6.15
C LEU A 12 -8.47 -0.36 -6.20
N ALA A 13 -7.87 -1.05 -5.22
CA ALA A 13 -6.43 -1.27 -5.18
C ALA A 13 -5.92 -2.11 -6.37
N CYS A 14 -6.63 -3.19 -6.72
CA CYS A 14 -6.28 -4.04 -7.85
C CYS A 14 -6.43 -3.30 -9.18
N ALA A 15 -7.55 -2.60 -9.40
CA ALA A 15 -7.76 -1.82 -10.60
C ALA A 15 -6.72 -0.67 -10.74
N MET A 16 -6.29 -0.09 -9.62
CA MET A 16 -5.21 0.90 -9.58
C MET A 16 -3.88 0.29 -10.01
N LEU A 17 -3.53 -0.88 -9.47
CA LEU A 17 -2.32 -1.61 -9.86
C LEU A 17 -2.34 -1.96 -11.35
N GLU A 18 -3.45 -2.49 -11.87
CA GLU A 18 -3.62 -2.78 -13.30
C GLU A 18 -3.40 -1.51 -14.15
N SER A 19 -3.93 -0.37 -13.71
CA SER A 19 -3.74 0.92 -14.41
C SER A 19 -2.28 1.39 -14.40
N VAL A 20 -1.56 1.23 -13.29
CA VAL A 20 -0.12 1.49 -13.20
C VAL A 20 0.66 0.57 -14.14
N GLN A 21 0.31 -0.72 -14.17
CA GLN A 21 0.99 -1.70 -15.00
C GLN A 21 0.79 -1.46 -16.50
N MET A 22 -0.30 -0.81 -16.89
CA MET A 22 -0.49 -0.33 -18.26
C MET A 22 0.54 0.75 -18.68
N VAL A 23 1.12 1.48 -17.71
CA VAL A 23 2.13 2.51 -17.96
C VAL A 23 3.55 1.96 -17.83
N TYR A 24 3.84 1.23 -16.74
CA TYR A 24 5.19 0.80 -16.39
C TYR A 24 5.48 -0.68 -16.68
N GLY A 25 4.49 -1.47 -17.10
CA GLY A 25 4.63 -2.91 -17.21
C GLY A 25 4.58 -3.57 -15.83
N ASP A 26 5.50 -4.49 -15.55
CA ASP A 26 5.57 -5.10 -14.23
C ASP A 26 6.00 -4.05 -13.17
N ALA A 27 5.22 -3.94 -12.09
CA ALA A 27 5.43 -2.95 -11.04
C ALA A 27 5.57 -3.66 -9.69
N ARG A 28 6.57 -3.26 -8.89
CA ARG A 28 6.81 -3.83 -7.55
C ARG A 28 5.82 -3.28 -6.51
N VAL A 29 4.54 -3.52 -6.75
CA VAL A 29 3.45 -3.06 -5.92
C VAL A 29 2.48 -4.21 -5.68
N GLU A 30 2.11 -4.42 -4.43
CA GLU A 30 1.10 -5.40 -4.04
C GLU A 30 -0.27 -4.72 -3.87
N ALA A 31 -1.36 -5.42 -4.14
CA ALA A 31 -2.72 -4.91 -3.96
C ALA A 31 -3.47 -5.70 -2.87
N VAL A 32 -4.08 -4.97 -1.93
CA VAL A 32 -4.90 -5.50 -0.85
C VAL A 32 -6.32 -4.93 -0.96
N GLU A 33 -7.26 -5.84 -1.22
CA GLU A 33 -8.68 -5.53 -1.24
C GLU A 33 -9.29 -5.65 0.16
N PHE A 34 -10.23 -4.76 0.46
CA PHE A 34 -11.16 -4.89 1.58
C PHE A 34 -12.57 -5.17 1.06
N VAL A 35 -13.02 -6.42 1.18
CA VAL A 35 -14.25 -6.92 0.54
C VAL A 35 -15.37 -7.21 1.57
N PRO A 36 -16.65 -7.28 1.14
CA PRO A 36 -17.75 -7.58 2.06
C PRO A 36 -17.54 -8.88 2.85
N GLY A 37 -17.80 -8.81 4.16
CA GLY A 37 -17.60 -9.93 5.09
C GLY A 37 -16.27 -9.87 5.85
N GLU A 38 -15.33 -9.03 5.42
CA GLU A 38 -14.08 -8.79 6.15
C GLU A 38 -14.26 -7.71 7.22
N ASN A 39 -13.32 -7.70 8.17
CA ASN A 39 -13.16 -6.67 9.18
C ASN A 39 -11.73 -6.11 9.17
N ALA A 40 -11.47 -5.09 9.98
CA ALA A 40 -10.15 -4.45 10.05
C ALA A 40 -9.02 -5.41 10.43
N GLY A 41 -9.28 -6.44 11.24
CA GLY A 41 -8.30 -7.46 11.60
C GLY A 41 -7.88 -8.33 10.41
N ASP A 42 -8.79 -8.62 9.49
CA ASP A 42 -8.47 -9.36 8.27
C ASP A 42 -7.53 -8.54 7.36
N ILE A 43 -7.75 -7.22 7.27
CA ILE A 43 -6.87 -6.31 6.54
C ILE A 43 -5.48 -6.28 7.19
N VAL A 44 -5.41 -6.16 8.52
CA VAL A 44 -4.14 -6.20 9.26
C VAL A 44 -3.37 -7.48 8.96
N ALA A 45 -4.03 -8.64 9.01
CA ALA A 45 -3.39 -9.93 8.73
C ALA A 45 -2.84 -10.03 7.30
N LYS A 46 -3.58 -9.50 6.30
CA LYS A 46 -3.11 -9.44 4.91
C LYS A 46 -1.88 -8.54 4.76
N LEU A 47 -1.92 -7.35 5.34
CA LEU A 47 -0.81 -6.39 5.31
C LEU A 47 0.43 -6.93 6.04
N GLU A 48 0.25 -7.46 7.26
CA GLU A 48 1.30 -8.09 8.05
C GLU A 48 1.99 -9.22 7.29
N LYS A 49 1.21 -10.08 6.62
CA LYS A 49 1.76 -11.16 5.82
C LYS A 49 2.69 -10.62 4.72
N LEU A 50 2.28 -9.61 3.98
CA LEU A 50 3.09 -9.02 2.90
C LEU A 50 4.38 -8.38 3.43
N VAL A 51 4.27 -7.52 4.44
CA VAL A 51 5.44 -6.81 4.98
C VAL A 51 6.41 -7.75 5.71
N SER A 52 5.94 -8.93 6.16
CA SER A 52 6.78 -9.93 6.81
C SER A 52 7.73 -10.67 5.85
N ILE A 53 7.43 -10.68 4.54
CA ILE A 53 8.25 -11.35 3.53
C ILE A 53 9.64 -10.68 3.46
N HIS A 54 9.66 -9.35 3.51
CA HIS A 54 10.87 -8.53 3.53
C HIS A 54 10.85 -7.60 4.74
N ASN A 55 11.03 -8.20 5.92
CA ASN A 55 10.93 -7.50 7.21
C ASN A 55 12.01 -6.41 7.43
N HIS A 56 13.09 -6.41 6.64
CA HIS A 56 14.16 -5.42 6.71
C HIS A 56 13.99 -4.24 5.74
N ASP A 57 13.05 -4.34 4.81
CA ASP A 57 12.84 -3.32 3.78
C ASP A 57 11.94 -2.19 4.28
N GLU A 58 12.00 -1.06 3.58
CA GLU A 58 11.07 0.05 3.77
C GLU A 58 9.78 -0.18 2.98
N TRP A 59 8.64 0.20 3.56
CA TRP A 59 7.32 -0.03 2.99
C TRP A 59 6.47 1.24 3.02
N LEU A 60 5.81 1.53 1.90
CA LEU A 60 4.77 2.55 1.82
C LEU A 60 3.42 1.90 1.51
N ILE A 61 2.45 2.06 2.41
CA ILE A 61 1.07 1.64 2.17
C ILE A 61 0.25 2.86 1.71
N ALA A 62 -0.19 2.86 0.46
CA ALA A 62 -1.11 3.87 -0.06
C ALA A 62 -2.56 3.38 0.05
N VAL A 63 -3.38 4.11 0.80
CA VAL A 63 -4.78 3.79 1.03
C VAL A 63 -5.73 4.75 0.32
N ASP A 64 -6.93 4.28 0.04
CA ASP A 64 -7.97 5.08 -0.62
C ASP A 64 -8.46 6.27 0.23
N LEU A 65 -8.82 6.02 1.49
CA LEU A 65 -9.52 6.98 2.33
C LEU A 65 -8.97 6.99 3.76
N GLN A 66 -8.60 8.19 4.24
CA GLN A 66 -8.22 8.40 5.64
C GLN A 66 -9.40 8.10 6.58
N CYS A 67 -9.10 7.56 7.77
CA CYS A 67 -10.08 7.13 8.78
C CYS A 67 -10.98 5.93 8.36
N GLY A 68 -10.83 5.38 7.15
CA GLY A 68 -11.48 4.13 6.73
C GLY A 68 -10.81 2.87 7.33
N SER A 69 -11.42 1.71 7.14
CA SER A 69 -10.85 0.43 7.62
C SER A 69 -9.44 0.14 7.05
N PRO A 70 -9.16 0.34 5.74
CA PRO A 70 -7.80 0.25 5.20
C PRO A 70 -6.80 1.16 5.91
N TRP A 71 -7.14 2.44 6.11
CA TRP A 71 -6.29 3.39 6.83
C TRP A 71 -6.01 2.93 8.26
N ASN A 72 -7.05 2.57 9.02
CA ASN A 72 -6.90 2.18 10.42
C ASN A 72 -6.02 0.94 10.58
N ALA A 73 -6.15 -0.05 9.67
CA ALA A 73 -5.31 -1.23 9.65
C ALA A 73 -3.84 -0.89 9.33
N ALA A 74 -3.60 -0.13 8.26
CA ALA A 74 -2.26 0.29 7.85
C ALA A 74 -1.56 1.15 8.92
N ALA A 75 -2.28 2.12 9.49
CA ALA A 75 -1.75 3.00 10.53
C ALA A 75 -1.39 2.23 11.80
N MET A 76 -2.21 1.25 12.21
CA MET A 76 -1.89 0.38 13.35
C MET A 76 -0.57 -0.37 13.14
N LEU A 77 -0.34 -0.87 11.92
CA LEU A 77 0.89 -1.57 11.57
C LEU A 77 2.10 -0.62 11.55
N ALA A 78 1.94 0.58 10.98
CA ALA A 78 2.97 1.61 10.94
C ALA A 78 3.43 2.05 12.33
N MET A 79 2.50 2.18 13.29
CA MET A 79 2.82 2.51 14.68
C MET A 79 3.76 1.50 15.35
N ARG A 80 3.82 0.26 14.83
CA ARG A 80 4.65 -0.84 15.37
C ARG A 80 5.88 -1.12 14.52
N ASN A 81 5.96 -0.55 13.32
CA ASN A 81 7.04 -0.78 12.37
C ASN A 81 7.63 0.56 11.89
N PRO A 82 8.83 0.95 12.38
CA PRO A 82 9.42 2.25 12.03
C PRO A 82 9.83 2.38 10.56
N ARG A 83 9.90 1.27 9.81
CA ARG A 83 10.20 1.25 8.37
C ARG A 83 8.95 1.36 7.48
N LEU A 84 7.77 1.48 8.08
CA LEU A 84 6.52 1.56 7.36
C LEU A 84 5.94 2.97 7.44
N ARG A 85 5.48 3.49 6.30
CA ARG A 85 4.71 4.72 6.19
C ARG A 85 3.37 4.44 5.54
N VAL A 86 2.41 5.33 5.79
CA VAL A 86 1.06 5.24 5.24
C VAL A 86 0.68 6.59 4.65
N ILE A 87 0.20 6.58 3.42
CA ILE A 87 -0.36 7.76 2.75
C ILE A 87 -1.81 7.46 2.35
N SER A 88 -2.69 8.44 2.45
CA SER A 88 -4.09 8.32 2.05
C SER A 88 -4.38 9.12 0.78
N GLY A 89 -5.49 8.80 0.11
CA GLY A 89 -5.90 9.49 -1.12
C GLY A 89 -5.32 8.83 -2.37
N LEU A 90 -5.24 7.49 -2.37
CA LEU A 90 -4.81 6.71 -3.51
C LEU A 90 -5.55 7.16 -4.76
N SER A 91 -4.79 7.70 -5.70
CA SER A 91 -5.22 8.21 -6.98
C SER A 91 -4.19 7.81 -8.03
N LEU A 92 -4.57 7.83 -9.31
CA LEU A 92 -3.64 7.43 -10.37
C LEU A 92 -2.35 8.27 -10.39
N PRO A 93 -2.38 9.61 -10.25
CA PRO A 93 -1.15 10.41 -10.18
C PRO A 93 -0.23 9.99 -9.02
N LEU A 94 -0.79 9.79 -7.83
CA LEU A 94 -0.02 9.32 -6.68
C LEU A 94 0.58 7.94 -6.96
N ALA A 95 -0.23 7.00 -7.47
CA ALA A 95 0.22 5.65 -7.76
C ALA A 95 1.37 5.61 -8.78
N LEU A 96 1.33 6.46 -9.81
CA LEU A 96 2.39 6.56 -10.81
C LEU A 96 3.67 7.19 -10.24
N GLU A 97 3.55 8.24 -9.43
CA GLU A 97 4.69 8.89 -8.77
C GLU A 97 5.43 7.91 -7.83
N LEU A 98 4.68 7.13 -7.06
CA LEU A 98 5.24 6.12 -6.18
C LEU A 98 6.08 5.09 -6.94
N VAL A 99 5.56 4.62 -8.07
CA VAL A 99 6.22 3.58 -8.88
C VAL A 99 7.46 4.12 -9.60
N ASP A 100 7.42 5.38 -10.04
CA ASP A 100 8.53 6.04 -10.73
C ASP A 100 9.74 6.24 -9.79
N ASN A 101 9.48 6.50 -8.51
CA ASN A 101 10.53 6.88 -7.55
C ASN A 101 10.87 5.81 -6.48
N GLN A 102 10.16 4.69 -6.44
CA GLN A 102 10.36 3.65 -5.42
C GLN A 102 11.81 3.12 -5.33
N ASP A 103 12.57 3.16 -6.43
CA ASP A 103 13.97 2.70 -6.46
C ASP A 103 14.99 3.81 -6.13
N SER A 104 14.63 5.08 -6.31
CA SER A 104 15.54 6.23 -6.16
C SER A 104 15.46 6.92 -4.79
N MET A 105 14.31 6.82 -4.12
CA MET A 105 14.02 7.52 -2.86
C MET A 105 13.95 6.55 -1.67
N ASN A 106 14.05 7.11 -0.46
CA ASN A 106 13.68 6.40 0.78
C ASN A 106 12.22 6.72 1.16
N VAL A 107 11.66 5.96 2.09
CA VAL A 107 10.23 6.03 2.43
C VAL A 107 9.77 7.35 3.07
N ASP A 108 10.69 8.15 3.63
CA ASP A 108 10.35 9.46 4.19
C ASP A 108 10.38 10.58 3.14
N GLU A 109 11.10 10.37 2.03
CA GLU A 109 11.15 11.30 0.90
C GLU A 109 10.03 11.04 -0.11
N LEU A 110 9.64 9.77 -0.28
CA LEU A 110 8.62 9.28 -1.23
C LEU A 110 7.19 9.66 -0.81
#